data_AF-A0A1Y4IXU2-F1
#
_entry.id   AF-A0A1Y4IXU2-F1
#
_cell.length_a   1.000
_cell.length_b   1.000
_cell.length_c   1.000
_cell.angle_alpha   90.00
_cell.angle_beta   90.00
_cell.angle_gamma   90.00
#
_symmetry.space_group_name_H-M   'P 1'
#
loop_
_entity.id
_entity.type
_entity.pdbx_description
1 polymer ?
#
loop_
_entity_poly.entity_id
_entity_poly.type
_entity_poly.pdbx_seq_one_letter_code
_entity_poly.pdbx_strand_id
1 'polypeptide(L)'
;MRPMKQTTNRLLFALFLGSFAVYCAVFASAFAELPLNISSLHQGLLLFSHFIPAFFLELLLCRTAARRWRLLLPALPLLAAGLWFLSRAEWHVMAWVLYLIWCIPPLAGCLTAQLAFAVYRKWKKR
;
A
#
# COMPACT_ATOMS: atom_id res chain seq x y z
N MET A 1 25.02 -15.67 8.05
CA MET A 1 24.23 -14.41 8.08
C MET A 1 22.93 -14.67 8.86
N ARG A 2 22.53 -13.75 9.74
CA ARG A 2 21.75 -14.02 10.97
C ARG A 2 20.31 -14.54 10.75
N PRO A 3 19.93 -15.70 11.30
CA PRO A 3 18.57 -16.27 11.18
C PRO A 3 17.47 -15.34 11.71
N MET A 4 17.77 -14.53 12.75
CA MET A 4 16.83 -13.55 13.31
C MET A 4 16.33 -12.51 12.30
N LYS A 5 17.14 -12.10 11.31
CA LYS A 5 16.69 -11.16 10.26
C LYS A 5 15.68 -11.81 9.32
N GLN A 6 15.79 -13.12 9.11
CA GLN A 6 14.90 -13.87 8.22
C GLN A 6 13.52 -14.05 8.86
N THR A 7 13.45 -14.31 10.17
CA THR A 7 12.18 -14.42 10.90
C THR A 7 11.39 -13.11 10.88
N THR A 8 12.03 -11.97 11.13
CA THR A 8 11.36 -10.66 11.07
C THR A 8 10.91 -10.31 9.65
N ASN A 9 11.72 -10.62 8.63
CA ASN A 9 11.33 -10.37 7.24
C ASN A 9 10.15 -11.25 6.82
N ARG A 10 10.12 -12.52 7.24
CA ARG A 10 8.98 -13.42 7.02
C ARG A 10 7.72 -12.92 7.71
N LEU A 11 7.84 -12.43 8.95
CA LEU A 11 6.71 -11.85 9.68
C LEU A 11 6.17 -10.59 8.97
N LEU A 12 7.05 -9.68 8.54
CA LEU A 12 6.65 -8.49 7.78
C LEU A 12 5.97 -8.85 6.46
N PHE A 13 6.49 -9.86 5.76
CA PHE A 13 5.88 -10.35 4.54
C PHE A 13 4.51 -10.99 4.80
N ALA A 14 4.35 -11.75 5.88
CA ALA A 14 3.07 -12.32 6.27
C ALA A 14 2.04 -11.24 6.65
N LEU A 15 2.46 -10.20 7.38
CA LEU A 15 1.61 -9.05 7.72
C LEU A 15 1.21 -8.25 6.48
N PHE A 16 2.15 -8.05 5.54
CA PHE A 16 1.85 -7.47 4.23
C PHE A 16 0.80 -8.30 3.49
N LEU A 17 1.01 -9.61 3.37
CA LEU A 17 0.12 -10.48 2.61
C LEU A 17 -1.28 -10.55 3.25
N GLY A 18 -1.34 -10.63 4.59
CA GLY A 18 -2.59 -10.63 5.33
C GLY A 18 -3.36 -9.31 5.18
N SER A 19 -2.69 -8.17 5.36
CA SER A 19 -3.33 -6.85 5.19
C SER A 19 -3.73 -6.58 3.74
N PHE A 20 -2.95 -7.04 2.77
CA PHE A 20 -3.30 -6.97 1.36
C PHE A 20 -4.50 -7.85 1.01
N ALA A 21 -4.58 -9.07 1.56
CA ALA A 21 -5.73 -9.94 1.36
C ALA A 21 -7.02 -9.34 1.95
N VAL A 22 -6.94 -8.75 3.15
CA VAL A 22 -8.06 -8.03 3.76
C VAL A 22 -8.47 -6.84 2.89
N TYR A 23 -7.52 -6.07 2.37
CA TYR A 23 -7.80 -4.98 1.44
C TYR A 23 -8.54 -5.49 0.18
N CYS A 24 -8.07 -6.57 -0.44
CA CYS A 24 -8.73 -7.16 -1.60
C CYS A 24 -10.15 -7.63 -1.29
N ALA A 25 -10.39 -8.19 -0.10
CA ALA A 25 -11.72 -8.62 0.33
C ALA A 25 -12.67 -7.42 0.51
N VAL A 26 -12.20 -6.34 1.15
CA VAL A 26 -12.95 -5.08 1.31
C VAL A 26 -13.23 -4.42 -0.05
N PHE A 27 -12.25 -4.45 -0.95
CA PHE A 27 -12.42 -3.95 -2.31
C PHE A 27 -13.48 -4.78 -3.04
N ALA A 28 -13.37 -6.11 -3.03
CA ALA A 28 -14.33 -6.99 -3.69
C ALA A 28 -15.75 -6.84 -3.12
N SER A 29 -15.91 -6.75 -1.79
CA SER A 29 -17.23 -6.62 -1.16
C SER A 29 -17.92 -5.31 -1.54
N ALA A 30 -17.16 -4.22 -1.63
CA ALA A 30 -17.70 -2.92 -2.02
C ALA A 30 -18.19 -2.84 -3.47
N PHE A 31 -17.67 -3.69 -4.36
CA PHE A 31 -18.10 -3.76 -5.76
C PHE A 31 -19.02 -4.97 -6.06
N ALA A 32 -19.27 -5.83 -5.08
CA ALA A 32 -20.17 -6.99 -5.22
C ALA A 32 -21.66 -6.60 -5.10
N GLU A 33 -21.98 -5.59 -4.30
CA GLU A 33 -23.36 -5.11 -4.12
C GLU A 33 -23.59 -3.81 -4.93
N LEU A 34 -24.34 -3.93 -6.04
CA LEU A 34 -24.95 -2.79 -6.74
C LEU A 34 -26.45 -2.77 -6.38
N PRO A 35 -27.03 -1.64 -5.92
CA PRO A 35 -26.54 -0.27 -6.02
C PRO A 35 -25.66 0.16 -4.83
N LEU A 36 -24.67 1.02 -5.10
CA LEU A 36 -23.65 1.55 -4.19
C LEU A 36 -24.23 2.36 -3.00
N ASN A 37 -24.91 1.71 -2.06
CA ASN A 37 -25.17 2.27 -0.73
C ASN A 37 -24.02 1.88 0.21
N ILE A 38 -22.81 2.33 -0.13
CA ILE A 38 -21.62 2.02 0.66
C ILE A 38 -21.66 2.87 1.93
N SER A 39 -21.70 2.21 3.09
CA SER A 39 -21.53 2.87 4.38
C SER A 39 -20.27 3.73 4.39
N SER A 40 -20.32 4.93 4.96
CA SER A 40 -19.17 5.86 5.06
C SER A 40 -17.91 5.18 5.64
N LEU A 41 -18.10 4.18 6.49
CA LEU A 41 -17.03 3.37 7.07
C LEU A 41 -16.35 2.47 6.02
N HIS A 42 -17.12 1.82 5.14
CA HIS A 42 -16.58 1.03 4.02
C HIS A 42 -15.84 1.91 3.01
N GLN A 43 -16.39 3.09 2.70
CA GLN A 43 -15.74 4.05 1.81
C GLN A 43 -14.41 4.54 2.39
N GLY A 44 -14.37 4.84 3.69
CA GLY A 44 -13.14 5.17 4.41
C GLY A 44 -12.13 4.02 4.40
N LEU A 45 -12.58 2.79 4.63
CA LEU A 45 -11.71 1.62 4.55
C LEU A 45 -11.11 1.47 3.15
N LEU A 46 -11.91 1.59 2.09
CA LEU A 46 -11.44 1.49 0.71
C LEU A 46 -10.43 2.58 0.35
N LEU A 47 -10.63 3.79 0.89
CA LEU A 47 -9.77 4.94 0.66
C LEU A 47 -8.49 4.93 1.48
N PHE A 48 -8.42 4.26 2.63
CA PHE A 48 -7.25 4.37 3.51
C PHE A 48 -6.56 3.04 3.84
N SER A 49 -7.23 1.90 3.72
CA SER A 49 -6.70 0.63 4.24
C SER A 49 -5.46 0.14 3.50
N HIS A 50 -5.26 0.50 2.23
CA HIS A 50 -4.05 0.20 1.46
C HIS A 50 -2.80 0.95 1.95
N PHE A 51 -2.94 1.90 2.89
CA PHE A 51 -1.82 2.43 3.69
C PHE A 51 -1.03 1.32 4.40
N ILE A 52 -1.75 0.37 5.02
CA ILE A 52 -1.18 -0.67 5.88
C ILE A 52 -0.30 -1.65 5.08
N PRO A 53 -0.76 -2.28 3.98
CA PRO A 53 0.09 -3.13 3.18
C PRO A 53 1.26 -2.36 2.55
N ALA A 54 1.05 -1.11 2.11
CA ALA A 54 2.14 -0.29 1.59
C ALA A 54 3.23 -0.01 2.64
N PHE A 55 2.83 0.27 3.89
CA PHE A 55 3.75 0.45 5.01
C PHE A 55 4.60 -0.81 5.28
N PHE A 56 3.96 -1.98 5.42
CA PHE A 56 4.70 -3.22 5.71
C PHE A 56 5.61 -3.63 4.55
N LEU A 57 5.15 -3.47 3.31
CA LEU A 57 5.95 -3.72 2.12
C LEU A 57 7.19 -2.82 2.08
N GLU A 58 7.03 -1.52 2.30
CA GLU A 58 8.15 -0.58 2.28
C GLU A 58 9.12 -0.81 3.44
N LEU A 59 8.63 -1.21 4.62
CA LEU A 59 9.48 -1.58 5.75
C LEU A 59 10.32 -2.84 5.44
N LEU A 60 9.73 -3.82 4.75
CA LEU A 60 10.42 -5.01 4.26
C LEU A 60 11.49 -4.63 3.23
N LEU A 61 11.12 -3.82 2.22
CA LEU A 61 12.04 -3.33 1.19
C LEU A 61 13.16 -2.48 1.76
N CYS A 62 12.89 -1.72 2.82
CA CYS A 62 13.91 -0.98 3.55
C CYS A 62 15.00 -1.88 4.16
N ARG A 63 14.66 -3.14 4.48
CA ARG A 63 15.55 -4.13 5.08
C ARG A 63 16.25 -5.03 4.06
N THR A 64 15.59 -5.34 2.94
CA THR A 64 16.05 -6.36 1.98
C THR A 64 16.51 -5.79 0.64
N ALA A 65 15.96 -4.66 0.21
CA ALA A 65 16.07 -4.22 -1.18
C ALA A 65 16.87 -2.92 -1.34
N ALA A 66 17.49 -2.80 -2.51
CA ALA A 66 18.17 -1.58 -2.95
C ALA A 66 17.17 -0.43 -3.15
N ARG A 67 17.65 0.81 -3.04
CA ARG A 67 16.82 2.02 -3.04
C ARG A 67 15.90 2.14 -4.27
N ARG A 68 16.31 1.62 -5.44
CA ARG A 68 15.49 1.63 -6.68
C ARG A 68 14.24 0.76 -6.55
N TRP A 69 14.36 -0.43 -5.96
CA TRP A 69 13.26 -1.38 -5.77
C TRP A 69 12.25 -0.93 -4.73
N ARG A 70 12.65 -0.07 -3.79
CA ARG A 70 11.76 0.57 -2.79
C ARG A 70 10.68 1.44 -3.43
N LEU A 71 11.02 2.13 -4.52
CA LEU A 71 10.06 2.98 -5.22
C LEU A 71 9.29 2.19 -6.27
N LEU A 72 9.96 1.28 -6.99
CA LEU A 72 9.37 0.52 -8.08
C LEU A 72 8.29 -0.46 -7.62
N LEU A 73 8.53 -1.25 -6.57
CA LEU A 73 7.58 -2.28 -6.14
C LEU A 73 6.21 -1.72 -5.69
N PRO A 74 6.13 -0.65 -4.89
CA PRO A 74 4.84 -0.06 -4.55
C PRO A 74 4.23 0.78 -5.69
N ALA A 75 5.05 1.39 -6.56
CA ALA A 75 4.54 2.23 -7.65
C ALA A 75 3.95 1.43 -8.81
N LEU A 76 4.54 0.28 -9.18
CA LEU A 76 4.11 -0.50 -10.35
C LEU A 76 2.64 -0.97 -10.25
N PRO A 77 2.18 -1.55 -9.12
CA PRO A 77 0.79 -1.97 -8.96
C PRO A 77 -0.17 -0.78 -8.93
N LEU A 78 0.23 0.35 -8.35
CA LEU A 78 -0.56 1.58 -8.32
C LEU A 78 -0.75 2.18 -9.71
N LEU A 79 0.30 2.17 -10.52
CA LEU A 79 0.23 2.61 -11.92
C LEU A 79 -0.63 1.66 -12.75
N ALA A 80 -0.45 0.35 -12.60
CA ALA A 80 -1.23 -0.64 -13.34
C ALA A 80 -2.73 -0.53 -13.02
N ALA A 81 -3.09 -0.46 -11.74
CA ALA A 81 -4.48 -0.28 -11.31
C ALA A 81 -5.05 1.07 -11.74
N GLY A 82 -4.24 2.13 -11.67
CA GLY A 82 -4.61 3.47 -12.14
C GLY A 82 -4.90 3.54 -13.62
N LEU A 83 -4.00 3.01 -14.44
CA LEU A 83 -4.16 2.97 -15.89
C LEU A 83 -5.39 2.16 -16.29
N TRP A 84 -5.63 1.02 -15.63
CA TRP A 84 -6.83 0.21 -15.85
C TRP A 84 -8.10 1.02 -15.54
N PHE A 85 -8.13 1.70 -14.40
CA PHE A 85 -9.27 2.53 -13.98
C PHE A 85 -9.52 3.71 -14.93
N LEU A 86 -8.46 4.46 -15.28
CA LEU A 86 -8.55 5.59 -16.21
C LEU A 86 -9.01 5.17 -17.61
N SER A 87 -8.54 4.01 -18.08
CA SER A 87 -8.98 3.44 -19.36
C SER A 87 -10.46 3.08 -19.36
N ARG A 88 -10.99 2.57 -18.25
CA ARG A 88 -12.42 2.27 -18.08
C ARG A 88 -13.28 3.51 -17.92
N ALA A 89 -12.72 4.57 -17.34
CA ALA A 89 -13.40 5.84 -17.10
C ALA A 89 -13.20 6.85 -18.23
N GLU A 90 -12.82 6.38 -19.43
CA GLU A 90 -12.64 7.19 -20.64
C GLU A 90 -11.78 8.44 -20.45
N TRP A 91 -10.79 8.34 -19.54
CA TRP A 91 -9.85 9.42 -19.22
C TRP A 91 -10.50 10.72 -18.71
N HIS A 92 -11.71 10.65 -18.15
CA HIS A 92 -12.38 11.81 -17.57
C HIS A 92 -11.56 12.48 -16.47
N VAL A 93 -11.65 13.81 -16.37
CA VAL A 93 -10.96 14.60 -15.34
C VAL A 93 -11.30 14.13 -13.93
N MET A 94 -12.55 13.74 -13.69
CA MET A 94 -12.98 13.21 -12.39
C MET A 94 -12.27 11.89 -12.04
N ALA A 95 -12.01 11.03 -13.03
CA ALA A 95 -11.29 9.78 -12.82
C ALA A 95 -9.82 10.04 -12.42
N TRP A 96 -9.20 11.06 -13.00
CA TRP A 96 -7.86 11.51 -12.58
C TRP A 96 -7.85 12.02 -11.14
N VAL A 97 -8.83 12.83 -10.75
CA VAL A 97 -8.94 13.35 -9.36
C VAL A 97 -9.09 12.18 -8.37
N LEU A 98 -9.99 11.23 -8.65
CA LEU A 98 -10.19 10.05 -7.82
C LEU A 98 -8.93 9.18 -7.74
N TYR A 99 -8.23 9.00 -8.86
CA TYR A 99 -6.97 8.26 -8.90
C TYR A 99 -5.88 8.92 -8.04
N LEU A 100 -5.73 10.24 -8.13
CA LEU A 100 -4.76 10.98 -7.33
C LEU A 100 -5.06 10.86 -5.83
N ILE A 101 -6.34 10.98 -5.43
CA ILE A 101 -6.77 10.79 -4.04
C ILE A 101 -6.46 9.37 -3.58
N TRP A 102 -6.77 8.36 -4.40
CA TRP A 102 -6.51 6.96 -4.09
C TRP A 102 -5.00 6.63 -3.98
N CYS A 103 -4.12 7.42 -4.59
CA CYS A 103 -2.66 7.29 -4.47
C CYS A 103 -2.05 7.91 -3.20
N ILE A 104 -2.77 8.77 -2.46
CA ILE A 104 -2.24 9.42 -1.25
C ILE A 104 -1.89 8.43 -0.12
N PRO A 105 -2.79 7.50 0.30
CA PRO A 105 -2.53 6.56 1.39
C PRO A 105 -1.30 5.65 1.19
N PRO A 106 -1.07 5.02 0.04
CA PRO A 106 0.08 4.14 -0.13
C PRO A 106 1.38 4.94 -0.15
N LEU A 107 1.39 6.16 -0.72
CA LEU A 107 2.54 7.06 -0.63
C LEU A 107 2.83 7.45 0.82
N ALA A 108 1.80 7.76 1.61
CA ALA A 108 1.94 8.03 3.04
C ALA A 108 2.45 6.80 3.80
N GLY A 109 1.98 5.60 3.48
CA GLY A 109 2.46 4.33 4.04
C GLY A 109 3.95 4.10 3.76
N CYS A 110 4.39 4.36 2.53
CA CYS A 110 5.80 4.26 2.16
C CYS A 110 6.66 5.29 2.91
N LEU A 111 6.25 6.57 2.93
CA LEU A 111 7.00 7.64 3.62
C LEU A 111 7.14 7.37 5.11
N THR A 112 6.06 6.93 5.76
CA THR A 112 6.07 6.59 7.20
C THR A 112 6.99 5.41 7.50
N ALA A 113 7.01 4.37 6.65
CA ALA A 113 7.94 3.25 6.79
C ALA A 113 9.41 3.68 6.64
N GLN A 114 9.71 4.54 5.67
CA GLN A 114 11.06 5.07 5.46
C GLN A 114 11.52 5.91 6.66
N LEU A 115 10.64 6.75 7.20
CA LEU A 115 10.91 7.56 8.40
C LEU A 115 11.16 6.67 9.62
N ALA A 116 10.29 5.68 9.87
CA ALA A 116 10.45 4.74 10.97
C ALA A 116 11.79 3.99 10.88
N PHE A 117 12.16 3.53 9.68
CA PHE A 117 13.44 2.86 9.46
C PHE A 117 14.64 3.81 9.63
N ALA A 118 14.52 5.06 9.18
CA ALA A 118 15.57 6.07 9.32
C ALA A 118 15.82 6.43 10.81
N VAL A 119 14.75 6.61 11.59
CA VAL A 119 14.80 6.84 13.03
C VAL A 119 15.43 5.64 13.74
N TYR A 120 14.96 4.42 13.46
CA TYR A 120 15.53 3.20 14.05
C TYR A 120 17.04 3.07 13.79
N ARG A 121 17.50 3.37 12.57
CA ARG A 121 18.94 3.36 12.25
C ARG A 121 19.72 4.44 12.99
N LYS A 122 19.15 5.65 13.16
CA LYS A 122 19.81 6.73 13.92
C LYS A 122 19.95 6.35 15.39
N TRP A 123 18.92 5.77 15.99
CA TRP A 123 18.95 5.30 17.38
C TRP A 123 19.97 4.20 17.61
N LYS A 124 20.07 3.23 16.69
CA LYS A 124 21.04 2.14 16.79
C LYS A 124 22.51 2.58 16.58
N LYS A 125 22.74 3.75 15.98
CA LYS A 125 24.08 4.30 15.73
C LYS A 125 24.61 5.17 16.87
N ARG A 126 23.74 5.65 17.75
CA ARG A 126 24.14 6.24 19.03
C ARG A 126 24.39 5.11 20.03
#